data_AF-A0A8S3H6Z3-F1
#
_entry.id   AF-A0A8S3H6Z3-F1
#
_cell.length_a   1.000
_cell.length_b   1.000
_cell.length_c   1.000
_cell.angle_alpha   90.00
_cell.angle_beta   90.00
_cell.angle_gamma   90.00
#
_symmetry.space_group_name_H-M   'P 1'
#
loop_
_entity.id
_entity.type
_entity.pdbx_description
1 polymer ?
#
loop_
_entity_poly.entity_id
_entity_poly.type
_entity_poly.pdbx_seq_one_letter_code
_entity_poly.pdbx_strand_id
1 'polypeptide(L)'
;MPTGRRHEINVRLAIGSTLCGLGRSGVMKLLGALNLPLPVQENKFQEVQEYVLNFVDNAQEQSMTAAVEEAVLEADSARDLTVSGDGAWLTRGHSSLHGIATLCSSTTNPKILDATWCSKKCCKCQGAESLRHVNADLYSTFQSNHECQLNFSGASGTMEKEMVYEVFCQSLLKYNVRYVSYIGDGDAKVHSYLTSHPPYPATRESKTDLDHLYKRSWAIFKHHYSTDNEPMHDWCDVQWCKYLQAKLNGRTYYHNSKSNIPRSCLDMIKPVFHELCSKTSLARVIGGGSQNVNEAFHSLLRTMAPKHRFCSSTILRTALG
;
A
#
# COMPACT_ATOMS: atom_id res chain seq x y z
N MET A 1 5.31 -24.01 22.12
CA MET A 1 5.33 -24.79 20.87
C MET A 1 4.66 -26.14 21.11
N PRO A 2 3.57 -26.52 20.41
CA PRO A 2 2.94 -27.83 20.61
C PRO A 2 3.88 -28.96 20.14
N THR A 3 3.95 -30.03 20.93
CA THR A 3 4.99 -31.07 20.97
C THR A 3 4.72 -32.31 20.10
N GLY A 4 3.72 -32.26 19.20
CA GLY A 4 3.34 -33.39 18.35
C GLY A 4 4.01 -33.41 16.97
N ARG A 5 4.41 -34.59 16.49
CA ARG A 5 4.92 -34.81 15.13
C ARG A 5 3.80 -34.51 14.12
N ARG A 6 3.87 -33.38 13.41
CA ARG A 6 2.91 -33.02 12.35
C ARG A 6 3.31 -33.73 11.06
N HIS A 7 2.37 -34.44 10.42
CA HIS A 7 2.60 -35.00 9.10
C HIS A 7 2.54 -33.88 8.05
N GLU A 8 3.56 -33.81 7.21
CA GLU A 8 3.72 -32.76 6.20
C GLU A 8 2.51 -32.65 5.26
N ILE A 9 1.92 -33.79 4.87
CA ILE A 9 0.72 -33.83 4.02
C ILE A 9 -0.48 -33.11 4.66
N ASN A 10 -0.65 -33.23 5.98
CA ASN A 10 -1.75 -32.58 6.69
C ASN A 10 -1.53 -31.06 6.77
N VAL A 11 -0.27 -30.63 6.90
CA VAL A 11 0.10 -29.21 6.85
C VAL A 11 -0.17 -28.64 5.47
N ARG A 12 0.32 -29.29 4.41
CA ARG A 12 0.10 -28.87 3.02
C ARG A 12 -1.39 -28.84 2.65
N LEU A 13 -2.16 -29.83 3.09
CA LEU A 13 -3.61 -29.89 2.88
C LEU A 13 -4.33 -28.73 3.58
N ALA A 14 -3.95 -28.39 4.82
CA ALA A 14 -4.53 -27.26 5.55
C ALA A 14 -4.19 -25.92 4.89
N ILE A 15 -2.93 -25.72 4.45
CA ILE A 15 -2.50 -24.53 3.72
C ILE A 15 -3.28 -24.39 2.40
N GLY A 16 -3.20 -25.41 1.54
CA GLY A 16 -3.81 -25.39 0.22
C GLY A 16 -5.31 -25.19 0.29
N SER A 17 -5.99 -25.88 1.21
CA SER A 17 -7.44 -25.70 1.38
C SER A 17 -7.86 -24.35 1.96
N THR A 18 -7.02 -23.75 2.81
CA THR A 18 -7.25 -22.39 3.32
C THR A 18 -7.13 -21.39 2.17
N LEU A 19 -6.05 -21.45 1.39
CA LEU A 19 -5.84 -20.58 0.22
C LEU A 19 -6.89 -20.78 -0.88
N CYS A 20 -7.42 -22.00 -1.04
CA CYS A 20 -8.53 -22.25 -1.97
C CYS A 20 -9.91 -21.82 -1.45
N GLY A 21 -10.02 -21.35 -0.21
CA GLY A 21 -11.28 -20.94 0.41
C GLY A 21 -12.24 -22.09 0.76
N LEU A 22 -11.73 -23.31 0.88
CA LEU A 22 -12.54 -24.50 1.18
C LEU A 22 -12.74 -24.70 2.69
N GLY A 23 -11.70 -24.41 3.49
CA GLY A 23 -11.66 -24.80 4.90
C GLY A 23 -11.82 -26.32 5.12
N ARG A 24 -11.88 -26.79 6.37
CA ARG A 24 -11.95 -28.23 6.65
C ARG A 24 -13.20 -28.90 6.08
N SER A 25 -14.36 -28.26 6.21
CA SER A 25 -15.62 -28.80 5.67
C SER A 25 -15.60 -28.93 4.15
N GLY A 26 -14.96 -27.99 3.44
CA GLY A 26 -14.75 -28.10 2.00
C GLY A 26 -13.77 -29.22 1.63
N VAL A 27 -12.71 -29.40 2.41
CA VAL A 27 -11.77 -30.53 2.25
C VAL A 27 -12.46 -31.86 2.47
N MET A 28 -13.31 -32.00 3.50
CA MET A 28 -14.08 -33.22 3.72
C MET A 28 -14.93 -33.59 2.49
N LYS A 29 -15.61 -32.60 1.89
CA LYS A 29 -16.40 -32.82 0.67
C LYS A 29 -15.52 -33.22 -0.52
N LEU A 30 -14.39 -32.53 -0.71
CA LEU A 30 -13.45 -32.82 -1.79
C LEU A 30 -12.86 -34.22 -1.68
N LEU A 31 -12.32 -34.58 -0.51
CA LEU A 31 -11.72 -35.90 -0.28
C LEU A 31 -12.78 -37.01 -0.33
N GLY A 32 -14.00 -36.75 0.16
CA GLY A 32 -15.12 -37.66 0.01
C GLY A 32 -15.49 -37.92 -1.45
N ALA A 33 -15.53 -36.89 -2.29
CA ALA A 33 -15.81 -37.03 -3.73
C ALA A 33 -14.70 -37.79 -4.48
N LEU A 34 -13.45 -37.68 -4.02
CA LEU A 34 -12.30 -38.40 -4.57
C LEU A 34 -12.10 -39.80 -3.97
N ASN A 35 -12.98 -40.23 -3.05
CA ASN A 35 -12.85 -41.48 -2.30
C ASN A 35 -11.50 -41.61 -1.55
N LEU A 36 -11.04 -40.50 -0.96
CA LEU A 36 -9.83 -40.39 -0.16
C LEU A 36 -10.15 -40.36 1.35
N PRO A 37 -9.20 -40.71 2.23
CA PRO A 37 -9.39 -40.62 3.68
C PRO A 37 -9.79 -39.20 4.12
N LEU A 38 -10.64 -39.12 5.15
CA LEU A 38 -11.07 -37.85 5.71
C LEU A 38 -9.88 -37.03 6.23
N PRO A 39 -9.97 -35.69 6.19
CA PRO A 39 -8.95 -34.86 6.81
C PRO A 39 -8.92 -35.10 8.32
N VAL A 40 -7.80 -34.70 8.94
CA VAL A 40 -7.62 -34.74 10.40
C VAL A 40 -8.80 -34.11 11.16
N GLN A 41 -8.94 -34.47 12.43
CA GLN A 41 -9.96 -33.91 13.31
C GLN A 41 -9.92 -32.37 13.36
N GLU A 42 -11.07 -31.75 13.64
CA GLU A 42 -11.24 -30.29 13.61
C GLU A 42 -10.20 -29.55 14.46
N ASN A 43 -9.98 -29.99 15.70
CA ASN A 43 -8.96 -29.46 16.60
C ASN A 43 -7.54 -29.52 15.99
N LYS A 44 -7.17 -30.64 15.37
CA LYS A 44 -5.87 -30.81 14.73
C LYS A 44 -5.72 -29.97 13.47
N PHE A 45 -6.81 -29.77 12.73
CA PHE A 45 -6.80 -28.88 11.58
C PHE A 45 -6.60 -27.42 11.99
N GLN A 46 -7.29 -26.98 13.05
CA GLN A 46 -7.13 -25.64 13.63
C GLN A 46 -5.72 -25.42 14.19
N GLU A 47 -5.17 -26.38 14.94
CA GLU A 47 -3.78 -26.33 15.43
C GLU A 47 -2.76 -26.15 14.28
N VAL A 48 -3.01 -26.75 13.11
CA VAL A 48 -2.17 -26.61 11.92
C VAL A 48 -2.36 -25.22 11.29
N GLN A 49 -3.59 -24.72 11.19
CA GLN A 49 -3.86 -23.37 10.67
C GLN A 49 -3.20 -22.30 11.54
N GLU A 50 -3.29 -22.41 12.87
CA GLU A 50 -2.63 -21.50 13.81
C GLU A 50 -1.10 -21.56 13.67
N TYR A 51 -0.54 -22.77 13.52
CA TYR A 51 0.89 -22.94 13.26
C TYR A 51 1.33 -22.24 11.97
N VAL A 52 0.56 -22.38 10.89
CA VAL A 52 0.85 -21.72 9.60
C VAL A 52 0.74 -20.21 9.74
N LEU A 53 -0.33 -19.69 10.34
CA LEU A 53 -0.50 -18.26 10.56
C LEU A 53 0.66 -17.67 11.35
N ASN A 54 1.05 -18.30 12.46
CA ASN A 54 2.19 -17.84 13.24
C ASN A 54 3.49 -17.86 12.43
N PHE A 55 3.71 -18.88 11.59
CA PHE A 55 4.88 -18.93 10.73
C PHE A 55 4.88 -17.79 9.70
N VAL A 56 3.74 -17.55 9.05
CA VAL A 56 3.56 -16.48 8.06
C VAL A 56 3.75 -15.11 8.70
N ASP A 57 3.14 -14.85 9.87
CA ASP A 57 3.28 -13.59 10.60
C ASP A 57 4.76 -13.33 10.98
N ASN A 58 5.49 -14.34 11.44
CA ASN A 58 6.92 -14.21 11.76
C ASN A 58 7.78 -13.95 10.50
N ALA A 59 7.49 -14.64 9.40
CA ALA A 59 8.21 -14.44 8.13
C ALA A 59 7.96 -13.04 7.56
N GLN A 60 6.71 -12.57 7.65
CA GLN A 60 6.31 -11.22 7.27
C GLN A 60 7.07 -10.17 8.07
N GLU A 61 7.11 -10.31 9.41
CA GLU A 61 7.81 -9.39 10.29
C GLU A 61 9.30 -9.31 9.96
N GLN A 62 9.98 -10.46 9.78
CA GLN A 62 11.40 -10.49 9.41
C GLN A 62 11.66 -9.84 8.04
N SER A 63 10.81 -10.13 7.06
CA SER A 63 10.93 -9.59 5.70
C SER A 63 10.75 -8.06 5.69
N MET A 64 9.73 -7.56 6.38
CA MET A 64 9.42 -6.13 6.45
C MET A 64 10.48 -5.35 7.25
N THR A 65 10.96 -5.88 8.38
CA THR A 65 12.06 -5.27 9.14
C THR A 65 13.32 -5.13 8.27
N ALA A 66 13.66 -6.16 7.49
CA ALA A 66 14.80 -6.09 6.57
C ALA A 66 14.58 -5.05 5.46
N ALA A 67 13.37 -4.96 4.91
CA ALA A 67 13.03 -3.96 3.89
C ALA A 67 13.10 -2.53 4.42
N VAL A 68 12.70 -2.31 5.69
CA VAL A 68 12.82 -0.98 6.33
C VAL A 68 14.27 -0.59 6.54
N GLU A 69 15.12 -1.49 7.04
CA GLU A 69 16.55 -1.17 7.21
C GLU A 69 17.25 -0.89 5.87
N GLU A 70 16.88 -1.60 4.80
CA GLU A 70 17.37 -1.28 3.45
C GLU A 70 16.93 0.12 2.98
N ALA A 71 15.67 0.48 3.21
CA ALA A 71 15.18 1.82 2.87
C ALA A 71 15.88 2.92 3.69
N VAL A 72 16.23 2.65 4.95
CA VAL A 72 17.04 3.55 5.80
C VAL A 72 18.45 3.70 5.23
N LEU A 73 19.08 2.62 4.79
CA LEU A 73 20.41 2.67 4.18
C LEU A 73 20.40 3.46 2.86
N GLU A 74 19.38 3.25 2.01
CA GLU A 74 19.21 4.02 0.77
C GLU A 74 18.91 5.50 1.02
N ALA A 75 18.38 5.85 2.19
CA ALA A 75 18.14 7.22 2.64
C ALA A 75 19.33 7.83 3.41
N ASP A 76 20.57 7.37 3.16
CA ASP A 76 21.78 7.82 3.85
C ASP A 76 21.68 7.70 5.39
N SER A 77 21.10 6.59 5.87
CA SER A 77 20.80 6.33 7.28
C SER A 77 19.77 7.26 7.92
N ALA A 78 19.04 8.06 7.12
CA ALA A 78 17.90 8.81 7.63
C ALA A 78 16.77 7.86 8.02
N ARG A 79 16.24 8.03 9.23
CA ARG A 79 15.06 7.31 9.72
C ARG A 79 13.74 8.00 9.34
N ASP A 80 13.82 9.08 8.57
CA ASP A 80 12.67 9.80 7.99
C ASP A 80 12.51 9.37 6.52
N LEU A 81 11.49 8.56 6.25
CA LEU A 81 11.31 7.90 4.96
C LEU A 81 10.13 8.49 4.18
N THR A 82 10.27 8.49 2.85
CA THR A 82 9.16 8.72 1.91
C THR A 82 8.57 7.38 1.51
N VAL A 83 7.25 7.24 1.66
CA VAL A 83 6.53 6.00 1.40
C VAL A 83 5.39 6.22 0.43
N SER A 84 5.07 5.18 -0.35
CA SER A 84 3.85 5.14 -1.14
C SER A 84 2.87 4.14 -0.53
N GLY A 85 1.62 4.57 -0.33
CA GLY A 85 0.56 3.72 0.20
C GLY A 85 -0.52 3.41 -0.83
N ASP A 86 -1.17 2.27 -0.64
CA ASP A 86 -2.37 1.89 -1.38
C ASP A 86 -3.27 0.99 -0.55
N GLY A 87 -4.58 1.11 -0.75
CA GLY A 87 -5.62 0.32 -0.13
C GLY A 87 -6.23 -0.70 -1.09
N ALA A 88 -6.48 -1.92 -0.62
CA ALA A 88 -7.21 -2.95 -1.37
C ALA A 88 -8.40 -3.50 -0.59
N TRP A 89 -9.56 -3.54 -1.27
CA TRP A 89 -10.78 -4.17 -0.76
C TRP A 89 -11.03 -5.54 -1.38
N LEU A 90 -11.52 -6.49 -0.57
CA LEU A 90 -11.75 -7.87 -0.98
C LEU A 90 -13.08 -8.14 -1.67
N THR A 91 -13.90 -7.13 -1.89
CA THR A 91 -15.11 -7.26 -2.69
C THR A 91 -15.18 -6.12 -3.68
N ARG A 92 -15.86 -6.34 -4.80
CA ARG A 92 -16.23 -5.24 -5.70
C ARG A 92 -17.35 -4.41 -5.06
N GLY A 93 -17.29 -3.09 -5.21
CA GLY A 93 -18.27 -2.14 -4.66
C GLY A 93 -17.88 -1.51 -3.32
N HIS A 94 -18.73 -0.62 -2.82
CA HIS A 94 -18.45 0.25 -1.66
C HIS A 94 -18.78 -0.37 -0.29
N SER A 95 -19.06 -1.68 -0.23
CA SER A 95 -19.56 -2.37 0.97
C SER A 95 -18.65 -3.50 1.46
N SER A 96 -17.33 -3.36 1.25
CA SER A 96 -16.40 -4.42 1.65
C SER A 96 -16.32 -4.59 3.17
N LEU A 97 -16.28 -5.84 3.61
CA LEU A 97 -16.13 -6.21 5.02
C LEU A 97 -14.68 -6.25 5.47
N HIS A 98 -13.75 -6.34 4.53
CA HIS A 98 -12.32 -6.48 4.80
C HIS A 98 -11.54 -5.54 3.88
N GLY A 99 -10.55 -4.87 4.45
CA GLY A 99 -9.62 -4.01 3.74
C GLY A 99 -8.18 -4.39 4.08
N ILE A 100 -7.28 -4.08 3.17
CA ILE A 100 -5.83 -4.18 3.34
C ILE A 100 -5.24 -2.82 2.99
N ALA A 101 -4.21 -2.39 3.71
CA ALA A 101 -3.34 -1.31 3.27
C ALA A 101 -1.90 -1.80 3.24
N THR A 102 -1.14 -1.32 2.27
CA THR A 102 0.29 -1.57 2.15
C THR A 102 1.03 -0.26 2.02
N LEU A 103 2.22 -0.19 2.64
CA LEU A 103 3.17 0.88 2.45
C LEU A 103 4.42 0.31 1.79
N CYS A 104 4.89 0.94 0.72
CA CYS A 104 6.14 0.62 0.07
C CYS A 104 7.12 1.80 0.14
N SER A 105 8.42 1.49 0.07
CA SER A 105 9.46 2.51 -0.04
C SER A 105 9.35 3.24 -1.38
N SER A 106 9.62 4.54 -1.40
CA SER A 106 9.68 5.33 -2.63
C SER A 106 11.08 5.29 -3.29
N THR A 107 11.84 4.21 -3.08
CA THR A 107 13.22 4.09 -3.54
C THR A 107 13.32 3.50 -4.95
N THR A 108 14.53 3.37 -5.49
CA THR A 108 14.75 2.83 -6.85
C THR A 108 14.35 1.36 -6.99
N ASN A 109 14.44 0.59 -5.91
CA ASN A 109 13.97 -0.80 -5.84
C ASN A 109 12.93 -0.93 -4.72
N PRO A 110 11.69 -0.49 -4.97
CA PRO A 110 10.67 -0.35 -3.94
C PRO A 110 10.28 -1.70 -3.32
N LYS A 111 10.22 -1.75 -1.99
CA LYS A 111 9.80 -2.92 -1.20
C LYS A 111 8.66 -2.56 -0.28
N ILE A 112 7.84 -3.55 0.07
CA ILE A 112 6.80 -3.38 1.08
C ILE A 112 7.48 -3.21 2.45
N LEU A 113 7.27 -2.06 3.08
CA LEU A 113 7.80 -1.70 4.39
C LEU A 113 6.86 -2.13 5.51
N ASP A 114 5.55 -2.04 5.26
CA ASP A 114 4.55 -2.49 6.21
C ASP A 114 3.23 -2.82 5.51
N ALA A 115 2.44 -3.68 6.14
CA ALA A 115 1.09 -3.98 5.69
C ALA A 115 0.17 -4.21 6.89
N THR A 116 -1.06 -3.73 6.78
CA THR A 116 -2.10 -3.98 7.78
C THR A 116 -3.40 -4.40 7.10
N TRP A 117 -4.32 -4.95 7.89
CA TRP A 117 -5.64 -5.32 7.45
C TRP A 117 -6.68 -4.88 8.46
N CYS A 118 -7.86 -4.54 7.95
CA CYS A 118 -9.01 -4.27 8.79
C CYS A 118 -10.21 -5.13 8.42
N SER A 119 -11.12 -5.27 9.38
CA SER A 119 -12.37 -5.98 9.21
C SER A 119 -13.51 -5.40 10.02
N LYS A 120 -14.67 -5.37 9.38
CA LYS A 120 -15.98 -5.06 9.95
C LYS A 120 -16.68 -6.29 10.53
N LYS A 121 -16.03 -7.45 10.51
CA LYS A 121 -16.67 -8.73 10.82
C LYS A 121 -15.71 -9.71 11.47
N CYS A 122 -16.15 -10.29 12.58
CA CYS A 122 -15.54 -11.49 13.14
C CYS A 122 -16.50 -12.68 12.99
N CYS A 123 -16.06 -13.76 12.33
CA CYS A 123 -16.88 -14.97 12.18
C CYS A 123 -17.14 -15.66 13.53
N LYS A 124 -16.18 -15.59 14.47
CA LYS A 124 -16.35 -16.15 15.82
C LYS A 124 -17.44 -15.41 16.58
N CYS A 125 -17.45 -14.06 16.56
CA CYS A 125 -18.53 -13.27 17.15
C CYS A 125 -19.89 -13.58 16.51
N GLN A 126 -19.94 -13.68 15.17
CA GLN A 126 -21.19 -13.97 14.47
C GLN A 126 -21.77 -15.33 14.89
N GLY A 127 -20.94 -16.35 15.05
CA GLY A 127 -21.39 -17.66 15.54
C GLY A 127 -21.86 -17.61 17.00
N ALA A 128 -21.13 -16.88 17.83
CA ALA A 128 -21.44 -16.72 19.25
C ALA A 128 -22.68 -15.85 19.52
N GLU A 129 -23.18 -15.08 18.53
CA GLU A 129 -24.36 -14.22 18.73
C GLU A 129 -25.59 -15.02 19.18
N SER A 130 -25.72 -16.27 18.74
CA SER A 130 -26.77 -17.19 19.21
C SER A 130 -26.69 -17.46 20.73
N LEU A 131 -25.50 -17.44 21.33
CA LEU A 131 -25.30 -17.63 22.76
C LEU A 131 -25.81 -16.46 23.59
N ARG A 132 -25.90 -15.26 23.02
CA ARG A 132 -26.32 -14.04 23.72
C ARG A 132 -27.68 -14.20 24.41
N HIS A 133 -28.60 -14.90 23.76
CA HIS A 133 -29.96 -15.12 24.28
C HIS A 133 -30.10 -16.43 25.06
N VAL A 134 -29.19 -17.38 24.88
CA VAL A 134 -29.25 -18.71 25.50
C VAL A 134 -28.48 -18.75 26.83
N ASN A 135 -27.30 -18.14 26.87
CA ASN A 135 -26.43 -18.10 28.04
C ASN A 135 -25.57 -16.83 28.00
N ALA A 136 -26.07 -15.75 28.61
CA ALA A 136 -25.44 -14.44 28.60
C ALA A 136 -24.05 -14.43 29.28
N ASP A 137 -23.87 -15.23 30.34
CA ASP A 137 -22.60 -15.34 31.05
C ASP A 137 -21.51 -15.98 30.19
N LEU A 138 -21.88 -17.06 29.47
CA LEU A 138 -20.99 -17.71 28.51
C LEU A 138 -20.66 -16.78 27.34
N TYR A 139 -21.62 -16.00 26.86
CA TYR A 139 -21.40 -15.01 25.80
C TYR A 139 -20.42 -13.92 26.25
N SER A 140 -20.58 -13.38 27.46
CA SER A 140 -19.66 -12.39 28.05
C SER A 140 -18.25 -12.96 28.23
N THR A 141 -18.16 -14.20 28.70
CA THR A 141 -16.90 -14.94 28.85
C THR A 141 -16.22 -15.13 27.49
N PHE A 142 -16.99 -15.49 26.45
CA PHE A 142 -16.47 -15.61 25.09
C PHE A 142 -15.97 -14.27 24.56
N GLN A 143 -16.77 -13.20 24.71
CA GLN A 143 -16.40 -11.86 24.24
C GLN A 143 -15.07 -11.39 24.83
N SER A 144 -14.83 -11.68 26.11
CA SER A 144 -13.61 -11.26 26.81
C SER A 144 -12.36 -12.08 26.47
N ASN A 145 -12.53 -13.36 26.09
CA ASN A 145 -11.40 -14.29 25.94
C ASN A 145 -11.01 -14.58 24.48
N HIS A 146 -11.87 -14.28 23.51
CA HIS A 146 -11.56 -14.56 22.11
C HIS A 146 -10.75 -13.42 21.47
N GLU A 147 -9.81 -13.77 20.60
CA GLU A 147 -9.18 -12.81 19.70
C GLU A 147 -10.18 -12.34 18.65
N CYS A 148 -10.79 -11.19 18.92
CA CYS A 148 -11.75 -10.58 18.02
C CYS A 148 -11.07 -10.10 16.74
N GLN A 149 -11.69 -10.40 15.60
CA GLN A 149 -11.20 -9.98 14.29
C GLN A 149 -11.86 -8.68 13.82
N LEU A 150 -12.85 -8.17 14.55
CA LEU A 150 -13.49 -6.90 14.25
C LEU A 150 -12.60 -5.78 14.83
N ASN A 151 -11.93 -5.06 13.96
CA ASN A 151 -11.05 -3.94 14.31
C ASN A 151 -11.44 -2.64 13.59
N PHE A 152 -12.55 -2.62 12.84
CA PHE A 152 -13.02 -1.44 12.13
C PHE A 152 -14.55 -1.32 12.11
N SER A 153 -15.06 -0.14 12.44
CA SER A 153 -16.50 0.15 12.54
C SER A 153 -17.00 1.19 11.52
N GLY A 154 -16.11 1.82 10.76
CA GLY A 154 -16.42 2.89 9.81
C GLY A 154 -17.04 2.45 8.48
N ALA A 155 -17.17 3.41 7.57
CA ALA A 155 -17.54 3.16 6.18
C ALA A 155 -16.39 2.44 5.45
N SER A 156 -16.69 1.50 4.55
CA SER A 156 -15.63 0.72 3.89
C SER A 156 -14.65 1.60 3.10
N GLY A 157 -15.13 2.70 2.52
CA GLY A 157 -14.28 3.68 1.82
C GLY A 157 -13.36 4.52 2.72
N THR A 158 -13.49 4.43 4.06
CA THR A 158 -12.56 5.07 5.00
C THR A 158 -11.54 4.11 5.59
N MET A 159 -11.59 2.82 5.22
CA MET A 159 -10.66 1.81 5.71
C MET A 159 -9.21 2.18 5.40
N GLU A 160 -8.94 2.63 4.16
CA GLU A 160 -7.59 2.94 3.71
C GLU A 160 -6.92 4.00 4.59
N LYS A 161 -7.58 5.15 4.82
CA LYS A 161 -7.01 6.22 5.64
C LYS A 161 -6.76 5.80 7.10
N GLU A 162 -7.66 5.02 7.70
CA GLU A 162 -7.46 4.54 9.08
C GLU A 162 -6.33 3.51 9.17
N MET A 163 -6.26 2.58 8.21
CA MET A 163 -5.20 1.57 8.14
C MET A 163 -3.82 2.21 7.91
N VAL A 164 -3.72 3.15 6.97
CA VAL A 164 -2.46 3.88 6.74
C VAL A 164 -2.06 4.67 7.99
N TYR A 165 -3.01 5.36 8.64
CA TYR A 165 -2.74 6.09 9.87
C TYR A 165 -2.25 5.18 11.02
N GLU A 166 -2.85 4.00 11.17
CA GLU A 166 -2.41 2.99 12.16
C GLU A 166 -0.95 2.59 11.92
N VAL A 167 -0.60 2.28 10.67
CA VAL A 167 0.78 1.92 10.29
C VAL A 167 1.76 3.06 10.59
N PHE A 168 1.38 4.32 10.33
CA PHE A 168 2.20 5.48 10.68
C PHE A 168 2.42 5.56 12.20
N CYS A 169 1.37 5.41 13.01
CA CYS A 169 1.48 5.45 14.47
C CYS A 169 2.39 4.35 15.04
N GLN A 170 2.38 3.16 14.44
CA GLN A 170 3.15 2.01 14.92
C GLN A 170 4.62 2.02 14.47
N SER A 171 4.93 2.71 13.37
CA SER A 171 6.26 2.70 12.71
C SER A 171 7.43 3.02 13.65
N LEU A 172 7.27 3.98 14.56
CA LEU A 172 8.29 4.36 15.53
C LEU A 172 8.61 3.21 16.51
N LEU A 173 7.58 2.54 17.03
CA LEU A 173 7.76 1.45 17.98
C LEU A 173 8.27 0.19 17.29
N LYS A 174 7.78 -0.08 16.07
CA LYS A 174 8.07 -1.31 15.33
C LYS A 174 9.42 -1.30 14.65
N TYR A 175 9.80 -0.17 14.05
CA TYR A 175 11.01 -0.08 13.21
C TYR A 175 11.91 1.12 13.53
N ASN A 176 11.54 1.96 14.50
CA ASN A 176 12.27 3.19 14.83
C ASN A 176 12.43 4.14 13.62
N VAL A 177 11.42 4.20 12.74
CA VAL A 177 11.37 5.11 11.58
C VAL A 177 10.15 6.01 11.65
N ARG A 178 10.17 7.11 10.90
CA ARG A 178 9.03 8.00 10.69
C ARG A 178 8.76 8.11 9.20
N TYR A 179 7.50 7.99 8.82
CA TYR A 179 7.06 8.22 7.45
C TYR A 179 6.68 9.69 7.27
N VAL A 180 7.59 10.48 6.69
CA VAL A 180 7.46 11.95 6.62
C VAL A 180 6.78 12.44 5.35
N SER A 181 6.78 11.64 4.29
CA SER A 181 6.10 11.93 3.03
C SER A 181 5.30 10.72 2.57
N TYR A 182 4.07 10.96 2.12
CA TYR A 182 3.11 9.95 1.71
C TYR A 182 2.67 10.17 0.27
N ILE A 183 2.78 9.12 -0.55
CA ILE A 183 2.37 9.12 -1.96
C ILE A 183 1.22 8.12 -2.13
N GLY A 184 0.00 8.64 -2.30
CA GLY A 184 -1.22 7.83 -2.42
C GLY A 184 -1.89 7.91 -3.79
N ASP A 185 -2.97 7.15 -3.90
CA ASP A 185 -4.00 7.28 -4.92
C ASP A 185 -4.50 8.72 -4.88
N GLY A 186 -4.70 9.39 -6.02
CA GLY A 186 -5.04 10.82 -6.10
C GLY A 186 -6.27 11.28 -5.30
N ASP A 187 -7.00 10.36 -4.67
CA ASP A 187 -7.79 10.53 -3.45
C ASP A 187 -7.01 11.30 -2.36
N ALA A 188 -7.38 12.56 -2.13
CA ALA A 188 -6.73 13.38 -1.10
C ALA A 188 -7.14 13.01 0.35
N LYS A 189 -7.90 11.92 0.58
CA LYS A 189 -8.47 11.66 1.92
C LYS A 189 -7.42 11.19 2.90
N VAL A 190 -6.49 10.32 2.46
CA VAL A 190 -5.40 9.85 3.33
C VAL A 190 -4.49 11.01 3.72
N HIS A 191 -4.04 11.80 2.74
CA HIS A 191 -3.20 12.98 2.99
C HIS A 191 -3.89 13.99 3.93
N SER A 192 -5.16 14.32 3.69
CA SER A 192 -5.93 15.24 4.53
C SER A 192 -6.07 14.72 5.96
N TYR A 193 -6.21 13.41 6.13
CA TYR A 193 -6.31 12.77 7.44
C TYR A 193 -4.97 12.82 8.20
N LEU A 194 -3.86 12.44 7.55
CA LEU A 194 -2.51 12.53 8.13
C LEU A 194 -2.13 13.97 8.51
N THR A 195 -2.59 14.97 7.75
CA THR A 195 -2.34 16.39 8.03
C THR A 195 -3.14 16.88 9.24
N SER A 196 -4.41 16.46 9.36
CA SER A 196 -5.29 16.86 10.48
C SER A 196 -5.00 16.10 11.77
N HIS A 197 -4.43 14.90 11.66
CA HIS A 197 -4.06 14.03 12.77
C HIS A 197 -2.59 13.63 12.60
N PRO A 198 -1.63 14.50 12.98
CA PRO A 198 -0.22 14.21 12.80
C PRO A 198 0.19 13.00 13.67
N PRO A 199 0.72 11.92 13.07
CA PRO A 199 1.07 10.70 13.80
C PRO A 199 2.36 10.83 14.62
N TYR A 200 3.14 11.88 14.40
CA TYR A 200 4.41 12.13 15.08
C TYR A 200 4.42 13.52 15.72
N PRO A 201 5.18 13.73 16.81
CA PRO A 201 5.44 15.06 17.35
C PRO A 201 6.06 15.97 16.30
N ALA A 202 5.64 17.24 16.27
CA ALA A 202 6.04 18.21 15.25
C ALA A 202 7.57 18.26 15.11
N THR A 203 8.06 17.90 13.93
CA THR A 203 9.44 18.14 13.51
C THR A 203 9.43 18.94 12.23
N ARG A 204 10.43 19.82 12.08
CA ARG A 204 10.61 20.71 10.92
C ARG A 204 10.50 19.89 9.63
N GLU A 205 9.49 20.20 8.83
CA GLU A 205 9.38 19.71 7.47
C GLU A 205 10.69 19.96 6.73
N SER A 206 11.36 18.90 6.28
CA SER A 206 12.44 19.06 5.33
C SER A 206 11.82 19.57 4.03
N LYS A 207 12.11 20.83 3.69
CA LYS A 207 11.77 21.41 2.39
C LYS A 207 12.55 20.67 1.30
N THR A 208 12.08 19.51 0.86
CA THR A 208 12.55 18.91 -0.38
C THR A 208 12.01 19.75 -1.54
N ASP A 209 12.92 20.18 -2.42
CA ASP A 209 12.91 21.48 -3.09
C ASP A 209 11.74 21.69 -4.09
N LEU A 210 10.63 22.19 -3.55
CA LEU A 210 9.43 22.57 -4.28
C LEU A 210 9.71 23.63 -5.35
N ASP A 211 10.67 24.52 -5.09
CA ASP A 211 11.07 25.53 -6.06
C ASP A 211 11.83 24.90 -7.23
N HIS A 212 12.65 23.89 -6.98
CA HIS A 212 13.31 23.13 -8.04
C HIS A 212 12.33 22.32 -8.89
N LEU A 213 11.35 21.64 -8.28
CA LEU A 213 10.31 20.93 -9.04
C LEU A 213 9.46 21.90 -9.87
N TYR A 214 9.08 23.05 -9.30
CA TYR A 214 8.39 24.12 -10.00
C TYR A 214 9.18 24.62 -11.21
N LYS A 215 10.47 24.93 -11.02
CA LYS A 215 11.36 25.40 -12.10
C LYS A 215 11.49 24.35 -13.21
N ARG A 216 11.67 23.07 -12.86
CA ARG A 216 11.80 21.97 -13.84
C ARG A 216 10.53 21.78 -14.67
N SER A 217 9.35 21.77 -14.04
CA SER A 217 8.09 21.63 -14.77
C SER A 217 7.88 22.81 -15.72
N TRP A 218 8.08 24.05 -15.24
CA TRP A 218 7.96 25.23 -16.09
C TRP A 218 9.04 25.37 -17.16
N ALA A 219 10.21 24.77 -16.98
CA ALA A 219 11.25 24.72 -18.00
C ALA A 219 10.75 24.02 -19.27
N ILE A 220 9.93 22.97 -19.14
CA ILE A 220 9.35 22.25 -20.29
C ILE A 220 8.42 23.17 -21.08
N PHE A 221 7.49 23.85 -20.39
CA PHE A 221 6.57 24.77 -21.04
C PHE A 221 7.32 25.90 -21.74
N LYS A 222 8.27 26.54 -21.05
CA LYS A 222 9.10 27.62 -21.61
C LYS A 222 9.94 27.15 -22.80
N HIS A 223 10.50 25.95 -22.74
CA HIS A 223 11.25 25.37 -23.85
C HIS A 223 10.41 25.23 -25.12
N HIS A 224 9.15 24.81 -24.99
CA HIS A 224 8.22 24.72 -26.12
C HIS A 224 7.66 26.08 -26.56
N TYR A 225 7.56 27.05 -25.66
CA TYR A 225 7.10 28.42 -25.97
C TYR A 225 8.18 29.30 -26.63
N SER A 226 9.45 28.91 -26.48
CA SER A 226 10.64 29.62 -26.96
C SER A 226 10.68 29.79 -28.48
N THR A 227 11.15 30.94 -28.94
CA THR A 227 11.38 31.25 -30.37
C THR A 227 12.77 31.84 -30.58
N ASP A 228 13.18 32.00 -31.84
CA ASP A 228 14.45 32.66 -32.19
C ASP A 228 14.51 34.11 -31.72
N ASN A 229 13.37 34.82 -31.75
CA ASN A 229 13.26 36.21 -31.29
C ASN A 229 13.10 36.32 -29.77
N GLU A 230 12.56 35.28 -29.13
CA GLU A 230 12.28 35.23 -27.69
C GLU A 230 12.73 33.88 -27.11
N PRO A 231 14.05 33.71 -26.86
CA PRO A 231 14.59 32.47 -26.33
C PRO A 231 14.29 32.33 -24.82
N MET A 232 13.58 31.28 -24.41
CA MET A 232 13.14 31.05 -23.03
C MET A 232 13.77 29.81 -22.39
N HIS A 233 15.10 29.74 -22.37
CA HIS A 233 15.85 28.55 -21.88
C HIS A 233 16.46 28.70 -20.49
N ASP A 234 16.13 29.77 -19.75
CA ASP A 234 16.77 30.11 -18.47
C ASP A 234 16.60 29.06 -17.38
N TRP A 235 15.58 28.20 -17.49
CA TRP A 235 15.29 27.13 -16.53
C TRP A 235 15.60 25.73 -17.08
N CYS A 236 16.15 25.64 -18.30
CA CYS A 236 16.51 24.38 -18.91
C CYS A 236 17.84 23.82 -18.36
N ASP A 237 18.02 22.51 -18.45
CA ASP A 237 19.29 21.86 -18.16
C ASP A 237 20.07 21.61 -19.48
N VAL A 238 21.39 21.75 -19.41
CA VAL A 238 22.31 21.54 -20.54
C VAL A 238 22.26 20.10 -21.08
N GLN A 239 21.93 19.11 -20.26
CA GLN A 239 21.89 17.69 -20.67
C GLN A 239 20.88 17.43 -21.79
N TRP A 240 19.76 18.14 -21.81
CA TRP A 240 18.68 17.90 -22.79
C TRP A 240 18.37 19.12 -23.68
N CYS A 241 18.73 20.33 -23.27
CA CYS A 241 18.43 21.53 -24.02
C CYS A 241 19.47 21.82 -25.10
N LYS A 242 19.12 21.53 -26.35
CA LYS A 242 19.97 21.77 -27.53
C LYS A 242 20.37 23.24 -27.72
N TYR A 243 19.51 24.18 -27.32
CA TYR A 243 19.85 25.61 -27.36
C TYR A 243 21.01 25.92 -26.40
N LEU A 244 20.95 25.44 -25.15
CA LEU A 244 22.03 25.62 -24.18
C LEU A 244 23.31 24.89 -24.60
N GLN A 245 23.18 23.68 -25.16
CA GLN A 245 24.32 22.94 -25.71
C GLN A 245 24.98 23.68 -26.88
N ALA A 246 24.19 24.26 -27.79
CA ALA A 246 24.71 25.05 -28.90
C ALA A 246 25.42 26.31 -28.38
N LYS A 247 24.80 27.01 -27.42
CA LYS A 247 25.39 28.20 -26.78
C LYS A 247 26.73 27.90 -26.09
N LEU A 248 26.84 26.78 -25.39
CA LEU A 248 28.08 26.34 -24.74
C LEU A 248 29.18 25.96 -25.76
N ASN A 249 28.79 25.36 -26.88
CA ASN A 249 29.71 24.96 -27.94
C ASN A 249 29.98 26.07 -28.97
N GLY A 250 29.52 27.30 -28.73
CA GLY A 250 29.68 28.42 -29.66
C GLY A 250 28.96 28.26 -31.00
N ARG A 251 27.91 27.44 -31.06
CA ARG A 251 27.11 27.16 -32.27
C ARG A 251 25.80 27.95 -32.25
N THR A 252 25.30 28.29 -33.44
CA THR A 252 23.96 28.87 -33.63
C THR A 252 22.88 27.79 -33.54
N TYR A 253 21.77 28.11 -32.88
CA TYR A 253 20.60 27.25 -32.77
C TYR A 253 19.37 27.98 -33.33
N TYR A 254 18.59 27.29 -34.16
CA TYR A 254 17.35 27.81 -34.74
C TYR A 254 16.16 27.01 -34.24
N HIS A 255 15.17 27.67 -33.62
CA HIS A 255 13.98 27.04 -33.08
C HIS A 255 13.03 26.54 -34.17
N ASN A 256 13.08 27.16 -35.35
CA ASN A 256 12.23 26.83 -36.49
C ASN A 256 12.58 25.49 -37.16
N SER A 257 13.70 24.85 -36.80
CA SER A 257 14.13 23.57 -37.37
C SER A 257 13.45 22.35 -36.75
N LYS A 258 12.53 22.53 -35.78
CA LYS A 258 11.83 21.44 -35.08
C LYS A 258 10.33 21.72 -35.05
N SER A 259 9.51 20.66 -35.14
CA SER A 259 8.06 20.74 -34.96
C SER A 259 7.73 21.09 -33.51
N ASN A 260 7.61 22.37 -33.20
CA ASN A 260 7.12 22.86 -31.91
C ASN A 260 5.58 22.87 -31.89
N ILE A 261 5.02 22.74 -30.69
CA ILE A 261 3.59 22.94 -30.46
C ILE A 261 3.27 24.40 -30.82
N PRO A 262 2.25 24.69 -31.66
CA PRO A 262 1.89 26.06 -32.00
C PRO A 262 1.61 26.91 -30.76
N ARG A 263 2.06 28.17 -30.75
CA ARG A 263 1.87 29.08 -29.60
C ARG A 263 0.40 29.22 -29.20
N SER A 264 -0.52 29.25 -30.16
CA SER A 264 -1.96 29.27 -29.90
C SER A 264 -2.44 28.09 -29.05
N CYS A 265 -1.89 26.88 -29.26
CA CYS A 265 -2.18 25.71 -28.44
C CYS A 265 -1.54 25.82 -27.05
N LEU A 266 -0.31 26.34 -26.95
CA LEU A 266 0.36 26.56 -25.67
C LEU A 266 -0.35 27.63 -24.83
N ASP A 267 -0.81 28.72 -25.45
CA ASP A 267 -1.59 29.78 -24.80
C ASP A 267 -2.91 29.22 -24.24
N MET A 268 -3.56 28.31 -24.98
CA MET A 268 -4.78 27.62 -24.53
C MET A 268 -4.51 26.69 -23.34
N ILE A 269 -3.36 26.00 -23.32
CA ILE A 269 -3.01 25.03 -22.25
C ILE A 269 -2.36 25.73 -21.04
N LYS A 270 -1.81 26.94 -21.20
CA LYS A 270 -1.10 27.69 -20.17
C LYS A 270 -1.85 27.81 -18.82
N PRO A 271 -3.18 28.07 -18.78
CA PRO A 271 -3.91 28.14 -17.52
C PRO A 271 -3.94 26.78 -16.80
N VAL A 272 -4.17 25.69 -17.54
CA VAL A 272 -4.16 24.32 -17.00
C VAL A 272 -2.76 23.95 -16.51
N PHE A 273 -1.72 24.30 -17.28
CA PHE A 273 -0.34 24.06 -16.89
C PHE A 273 0.02 24.82 -15.60
N HIS A 274 -0.46 26.05 -15.45
CA HIS A 274 -0.27 26.86 -14.25
C HIS A 274 -0.95 26.25 -13.02
N GLU A 275 -2.15 25.68 -13.18
CA GLU A 275 -2.87 24.98 -12.10
C GLU A 275 -2.17 23.67 -11.70
N LEU A 276 -1.81 22.83 -12.69
CA LEU A 276 -1.12 21.56 -12.46
C LEU A 276 0.29 21.74 -11.89
N CYS A 277 0.99 22.80 -12.27
CA CYS A 277 2.32 23.14 -11.75
C CYS A 277 2.27 24.18 -10.62
N SER A 278 1.10 24.39 -10.00
CA SER A 278 1.02 25.26 -8.82
C SER A 278 1.85 24.68 -7.69
N LYS A 279 2.38 25.53 -6.80
CA LYS A 279 3.12 25.09 -5.61
C LYS A 279 2.32 24.09 -4.77
N THR A 280 1.00 24.28 -4.67
CA THR A 280 0.08 23.37 -3.99
C THR A 280 -0.03 22.02 -4.69
N SER A 281 -0.14 21.99 -6.01
CA SER A 281 -0.21 20.75 -6.80
C SER A 281 1.11 20.00 -6.78
N LEU A 282 2.23 20.71 -6.89
CA LEU A 282 3.58 20.13 -6.88
C LEU A 282 3.99 19.59 -5.52
N ALA A 283 3.53 20.20 -4.43
CA ALA A 283 3.72 19.67 -3.07
C ALA A 283 3.15 18.25 -2.92
N ARG A 284 2.07 17.93 -3.65
CA ARG A 284 1.44 16.59 -3.62
C ARG A 284 2.19 15.52 -4.40
N VAL A 285 3.07 15.91 -5.32
CA VAL A 285 3.83 14.99 -6.18
C VAL A 285 5.34 15.02 -5.90
N ILE A 286 5.77 15.81 -4.92
CA ILE A 286 7.16 15.89 -4.51
C ILE A 286 7.55 14.54 -3.87
N GLY A 287 8.54 13.87 -4.46
CA GLY A 287 8.92 12.50 -4.11
C GLY A 287 8.80 11.49 -5.26
N GLY A 288 8.04 11.79 -6.32
CA GLY A 288 8.10 11.05 -7.60
C GLY A 288 7.89 9.53 -7.51
N GLY A 289 7.21 9.06 -6.46
CA GLY A 289 6.97 7.63 -6.23
C GLY A 289 5.91 7.06 -7.17
N SER A 290 6.09 5.79 -7.52
CA SER A 290 5.14 5.03 -8.33
C SER A 290 4.34 4.10 -7.45
N GLN A 291 3.02 4.02 -7.66
CA GLN A 291 2.15 3.05 -7.01
C GLN A 291 2.19 1.66 -7.67
N ASN A 292 2.93 1.50 -8.77
CA ASN A 292 2.94 0.25 -9.56
C ASN A 292 3.31 -0.97 -8.72
N VAL A 293 4.12 -0.79 -7.68
CA VAL A 293 4.54 -1.88 -6.79
C VAL A 293 3.44 -2.30 -5.84
N ASN A 294 2.72 -1.32 -5.28
CA ASN A 294 1.52 -1.62 -4.50
C ASN A 294 0.46 -2.30 -5.37
N GLU A 295 0.24 -1.83 -6.60
CA GLU A 295 -0.69 -2.47 -7.54
C GLU A 295 -0.29 -3.90 -7.91
N ALA A 296 1.02 -4.14 -8.13
CA ALA A 296 1.58 -5.46 -8.42
C ALA A 296 1.43 -6.40 -7.22
N PHE A 297 1.74 -5.92 -6.01
CA PHE A 297 1.56 -6.68 -4.77
C PHE A 297 0.09 -7.00 -4.54
N HIS A 298 -0.80 -6.02 -4.69
CA HIS A 298 -2.25 -6.21 -4.64
C HIS A 298 -2.73 -7.19 -5.71
N SER A 299 -2.09 -7.26 -6.88
CA SER A 299 -2.40 -8.27 -7.90
C SER A 299 -2.08 -9.68 -7.41
N LEU A 300 -0.93 -9.88 -6.77
CA LEU A 300 -0.55 -11.15 -6.16
C LEU A 300 -1.50 -11.54 -5.03
N LEU A 301 -1.83 -10.61 -4.13
CA LEU A 301 -2.82 -10.84 -3.07
C LEU A 301 -4.16 -11.30 -3.65
N ARG A 302 -4.60 -10.72 -4.77
CA ARG A 302 -5.85 -11.11 -5.43
C ARG A 302 -5.84 -12.53 -6.00
N THR A 303 -4.68 -13.14 -6.22
CA THR A 303 -4.62 -14.57 -6.60
C THR A 303 -4.91 -15.50 -5.43
N MET A 304 -4.59 -15.08 -4.20
CA MET A 304 -4.81 -15.86 -2.97
C MET A 304 -6.15 -15.50 -2.30
N ALA A 305 -6.54 -14.23 -2.35
CA ALA A 305 -7.77 -13.68 -1.79
C ALA A 305 -8.60 -12.97 -2.89
N PRO A 306 -9.27 -13.74 -3.77
CA PRO A 306 -9.95 -13.17 -4.93
C PRO A 306 -11.22 -12.39 -4.57
N LYS A 307 -11.43 -11.23 -5.21
CA LYS A 307 -12.54 -10.29 -4.91
C LYS A 307 -13.96 -10.82 -5.14
N HIS A 308 -14.10 -11.97 -5.80
CA HIS A 308 -15.38 -12.57 -6.18
C HIS A 308 -15.79 -13.72 -5.24
N ARG A 309 -14.99 -14.02 -4.21
CA ARG A 309 -15.31 -15.00 -3.17
C ARG A 309 -15.16 -14.38 -1.80
N PHE A 310 -15.96 -14.86 -0.85
CA PHE A 310 -15.77 -14.50 0.54
C PHE A 310 -14.41 -15.05 1.00
N CYS A 311 -13.55 -14.17 1.51
CA CYS A 311 -12.27 -14.51 2.10
C CYS A 311 -12.35 -14.26 3.61
N SER A 312 -12.03 -15.26 4.42
CA SER A 312 -11.90 -15.06 5.86
C SER A 312 -10.64 -14.26 6.19
N SER A 313 -10.61 -13.66 7.37
CA SER A 313 -9.42 -13.03 7.95
C SER A 313 -8.20 -13.95 8.01
N THR A 314 -8.39 -15.27 8.20
CA THR A 314 -7.33 -16.27 8.11
C THR A 314 -6.68 -16.28 6.73
N ILE A 315 -7.49 -16.29 5.66
CA ILE A 315 -6.98 -16.27 4.28
C ILE A 315 -6.23 -14.97 4.03
N LEU A 316 -6.73 -13.84 4.56
CA LEU A 316 -6.07 -12.56 4.42
C LEU A 316 -4.71 -12.49 5.06
N ARG A 317 -4.62 -12.89 6.33
CA ARG A 317 -3.36 -12.93 7.07
C ARG A 317 -2.37 -13.88 6.38
N THR A 318 -2.85 -15.05 5.95
CA THR A 318 -2.02 -16.00 5.20
C THR A 318 -1.53 -15.43 3.87
N ALA A 319 -2.33 -14.59 3.20
CA ALA A 319 -1.95 -13.98 1.92
C ALA A 319 -0.99 -12.79 2.09
N LEU A 320 -0.97 -12.15 3.27
CA LEU A 320 -0.20 -10.94 3.53
C LEU A 320 1.26 -11.19 3.90
N GLY A 321 1.57 -12.33 4.54
CA GLY A 321 2.95 -12.72 4.82
C GLY A 321 3.55 -13.61 3.74
#